data_AF-Q6ZXH2-F1
#
_entry.id   AF-Q6ZXH2-F1
#
_cell.length_a   1.000
_cell.length_b   1.000
_cell.length_c   1.000
_cell.angle_alpha   90.00
_cell.angle_beta   90.00
_cell.angle_gamma   90.00
#
_symmetry.space_group_name_H-M   'P 1'
#
loop_
_entity.id
_entity.type
_entity.pdbx_description
1 polymer ?
#
loop_
_entity_poly.entity_id
_entity_poly.type
_entity_poly.pdbx_seq_one_letter_code
_entity_poly.pdbx_strand_id
1 'polypeptide(L)' 'VNLVNSVKGSGGTVHIFSSMHASGEQLAQLTGIAAILRFPLPELEDIEM' A
#
# COMPACT_ATOMS: atom_id res chain seq x y z
N VAL A 1 6.10 -4.01 10.53
CA VAL A 1 4.84 -3.37 10.99
C VAL A 1 4.89 -1.83 11.07
N ASN A 2 6.06 -1.19 10.96
CA ASN A 2 6.19 0.26 11.13
C ASN A 2 5.36 1.08 10.14
N LEU A 3 5.32 0.68 8.85
CA LEU A 3 4.51 1.33 7.83
C LEU A 3 3.01 1.32 8.17
N VAL A 4 2.49 0.16 8.58
CA VAL A 4 1.08 0.00 8.99
C VAL A 4 0.74 0.93 10.16
N ASN A 5 1.62 1.01 11.14
CA ASN A 5 1.43 1.88 12.30
C ASN A 5 1.47 3.37 11.91
N SER A 6 2.39 3.75 11.03
CA SER A 6 2.48 5.12 10.51
C SER A 6 1.21 5.53 9.76
N VAL A 7 0.71 4.70 8.85
CA VAL A 7 -0.53 4.99 8.09
C VAL A 7 -1.72 5.16 9.03
N LYS A 8 -1.89 4.25 10.01
CA LYS A 8 -2.95 4.36 11.02
C LYS A 8 -2.80 5.64 11.86
N GLY A 9 -1.59 5.98 12.29
CA GLY A 9 -1.30 7.20 13.04
C GLY A 9 -1.56 8.49 12.26
N SER A 10 -1.41 8.46 10.93
CA SER A 10 -1.74 9.58 10.02
C SER A 10 -3.22 9.64 9.62
N GLY A 11 -4.08 8.80 10.21
CA GLY A 11 -5.52 8.77 9.97
C GLY A 11 -5.96 7.95 8.75
N GLY A 12 -5.08 7.11 8.20
CA GLY A 12 -5.38 6.21 7.09
C GLY A 12 -5.89 4.84 7.54
N THR A 13 -6.61 4.17 6.65
CA THR A 13 -7.08 2.79 6.86
C THR A 13 -6.11 1.80 6.23
N VAL A 14 -5.90 0.65 6.89
CA VAL A 14 -5.04 -0.42 6.38
C VAL A 14 -5.85 -1.72 6.29
N HIS A 15 -5.78 -2.37 5.14
CA HIS A 15 -6.38 -3.68 4.89
C HIS A 15 -5.26 -4.72 4.66
N ILE A 16 -5.43 -5.92 5.23
CA ILE A 16 -4.49 -7.03 5.09
C ILE A 16 -5.18 -8.12 4.27
N PHE A 17 -4.56 -8.52 3.16
CA PHE A 17 -5.07 -9.57 2.29
C PHE A 17 -4.34 -10.88 2.56
N SER A 18 -5.10 -12.00 2.59
CA SER A 18 -4.51 -13.33 2.65
C SER A 18 -3.88 -13.67 1.31
N SER A 19 -2.65 -14.18 1.33
CA SER A 19 -1.95 -14.66 0.13
C SER A 19 -2.61 -15.89 -0.51
N MET A 20 -3.54 -16.56 0.20
CA MET A 20 -4.29 -17.72 -0.30
C MET A 20 -5.64 -17.36 -0.94
N HIS A 21 -5.94 -16.07 -1.08
CA HIS A 21 -7.16 -15.59 -1.74
C HIS A 21 -6.80 -14.83 -3.01
N ALA A 22 -7.69 -14.84 -4.02
CA ALA A 22 -7.45 -14.23 -5.33
C ALA A 22 -6.97 -12.77 -5.24
N SER A 23 -7.52 -11.98 -4.31
CA SER A 23 -7.09 -10.59 -4.10
C SER A 23 -5.67 -10.45 -3.52
N GLY A 24 -5.20 -11.41 -2.71
CA GLY A 24 -3.81 -11.44 -2.26
C GLY A 24 -2.85 -11.90 -3.35
N GLU A 25 -3.25 -12.85 -4.18
CA GLU A 25 -2.48 -13.27 -5.36
C GLU A 25 -2.29 -12.11 -6.36
N GLN A 26 -3.36 -11.36 -6.63
CA GLN A 26 -3.30 -10.16 -7.48
C GLN A 26 -2.40 -9.09 -6.89
N LEU A 27 -2.51 -8.82 -5.58
CA LEU A 27 -1.63 -7.85 -4.92
C LEU A 27 -0.16 -8.28 -4.95
N ALA A 28 0.12 -9.58 -4.81
CA ALA A 28 1.48 -10.12 -4.89
C ALA A 28 2.11 -9.92 -6.28
N GLN A 29 1.33 -9.99 -7.36
CA GLN A 29 1.78 -9.65 -8.71
C GLN A 29 2.17 -8.16 -8.85
N LEU A 30 1.66 -7.29 -7.96
CA LEU A 30 2.02 -5.88 -7.83
C LEU A 30 3.02 -5.64 -6.70
N THR A 31 3.97 -6.56 -6.47
CA THR A 31 5.00 -6.53 -5.42
C THR A 31 4.52 -6.79 -3.98
N GLY A 32 3.21 -6.99 -3.77
CA GLY A 32 2.64 -7.33 -2.45
C GLY A 32 2.23 -6.13 -1.60
N ILE A 33 2.39 -4.90 -2.10
CA ILE A 33 1.97 -3.68 -1.41
C ILE A 33 1.39 -2.66 -2.40
N ALA A 34 0.33 -1.97 -1.98
CA ALA A 34 -0.29 -0.90 -2.74
C ALA A 34 -0.91 0.14 -1.79
N ALA A 35 -1.05 1.37 -2.27
CA ALA A 35 -1.65 2.46 -1.50
C ALA A 35 -2.55 3.32 -2.40
N ILE A 36 -3.65 3.82 -1.81
CA ILE A 36 -4.51 4.84 -2.40
C ILE A 36 -4.22 6.14 -1.67
N LEU A 37 -3.83 7.17 -2.40
CA LEU A 37 -3.44 8.46 -1.83
C LEU A 37 -4.65 9.40 -1.72
N ARG A 38 -4.56 10.34 -0.76
CA ARG A 38 -5.63 11.35 -0.52
C ARG A 38 -5.63 12.48 -1.56
N PHE A 39 -4.53 12.66 -2.26
CA PHE A 39 -4.34 13.66 -3.31
C PHE A 39 -3.46 13.05 -4.40
N PRO A 40 -3.58 13.51 -5.66
CA PRO A 40 -2.71 13.08 -6.73
C PRO A 40 -1.27 13.48 -6.42
N LEU A 41 -0.34 12.54 -6.58
CA LEU A 41 1.09 12.76 -6.46
C LEU A 41 1.75 12.23 -7.74
N PRO A 42 1.82 13.06 -8.80
CA PRO A 42 2.51 12.69 -10.03
C PRO A 42 4.02 12.54 -9.78
N GLU A 43 4.72 11.82 -10.67
CA GLU A 43 6.19 11.66 -10.64
C GLU A 43 6.70 10.96 -9.37
N LEU A 44 5.85 10.16 -8.72
CA LEU A 44 6.20 9.42 -7.50
C LEU A 44 7.35 8.42 -7.74
N GLU A 45 7.44 7.91 -8.97
CA GLU A 45 8.49 7.00 -9.43
C GLU A 45 9.85 7.70 -9.59
N ASP A 46 9.85 9.02 -9.78
CA ASP A 46 11.06 9.85 -9.97
C ASP A 46 11.56 10.45 -8.64
N ILE A 47 10.83 10.26 -7.55
CA ILE A 47 11.28 10.65 -6.20
C ILE A 47 12.40 9.69 -5.81
N GLU A 48 13.66 10.14 -5.96
CA GLU A 48 14.83 9.40 -5.49
C GLU A 48 14.67 9.07 -4.00
N MET A 49 14.74 7.78 -3.67
CA MET A 49 14.64 7.25 -2.30
C MET A 49 15.89 7.54 -1.47
#